data_AF-A0A1J3ITQ4-F1
#
_entry.id   AF-A0A1J3ITQ4-F1
#
_cell.length_a   1.000
_cell.length_b   1.000
_cell.length_c   1.000
_cell.angle_alpha   90.00
_cell.angle_beta   90.00
_cell.angle_gamma   90.00
#
_symmetry.space_group_name_H-M   'P 1'
#
loop_
_entity.id
_entity.type
_entity.pdbx_description
1 polymer ?
#
loop_
_entity_poly.entity_id
_entity_poly.type
_entity_poly.pdbx_seq_one_letter_code
_entity_poly.pdbx_strand_id
1 'polypeptide(L)'
;RKLHQRTITIFFKMGNCPPLMIFLASSLLLVFQNLEVVNAVGCAGSFINANSSYVKNRDNLFSTLPDKVVVNGGFYNVSLGNSPNRAHVLVICARGYEQQACMNCVQSAARGIQTNCLNRMDSFTWDKDVEDTVSCLVRSSNHTTFGILELRPAIIYPSPLGIEPSENMTLFEQQWDAMVNRTVEAATEAKTSSILKYYGAEKAEFIEYPNVYMLMQCT
;
A
#
# COMPACT_ATOMS: atom_id res chain seq x y z
N ARG A 1 -21.60 -24.89 7.44
CA ARG A 1 -20.96 -24.84 6.11
C ARG A 1 -20.32 -23.46 5.97
N LYS A 2 -19.01 -23.44 5.76
CA LYS A 2 -18.16 -22.23 5.67
C LYS A 2 -18.56 -21.38 4.45
N LEU A 3 -18.68 -20.07 4.62
CA LEU A 3 -18.26 -19.11 3.59
C LEU A 3 -17.59 -17.92 4.28
N HIS A 4 -16.37 -17.66 3.83
CA HIS A 4 -15.39 -16.73 4.36
C HIS A 4 -15.31 -15.51 3.42
N GLN A 5 -14.79 -14.42 3.98
CA GLN A 5 -14.18 -13.25 3.34
C GLN A 5 -15.11 -12.21 2.70
N ARG A 6 -15.07 -11.00 3.28
CA ARG A 6 -14.53 -9.78 2.67
C ARG A 6 -14.34 -8.74 3.79
N THR A 7 -13.11 -8.36 4.06
CA THR A 7 -12.81 -7.28 5.01
C THR A 7 -11.84 -6.34 4.32
N ILE A 8 -12.28 -5.12 4.14
CA ILE A 8 -11.51 -4.01 3.60
C ILE A 8 -10.85 -3.31 4.79
N THR A 9 -9.59 -2.95 4.63
CA THR A 9 -8.83 -2.19 5.62
C THR A 9 -9.45 -0.80 5.77
N ILE A 10 -10.04 -0.52 6.94
CA ILE A 10 -10.55 0.80 7.34
C ILE A 10 -9.83 1.17 8.64
N PHE A 11 -9.09 2.28 8.63
CA PHE A 11 -8.59 2.88 9.86
C PHE A 11 -9.70 3.79 10.45
N PHE A 12 -10.08 3.56 11.70
CA PHE A 12 -11.00 4.42 12.46
C PHE A 12 -10.21 5.27 13.46
N LYS A 13 -10.45 6.58 13.52
CA LYS A 13 -10.11 7.40 14.69
C LYS A 13 -11.32 8.28 15.05
N MET A 14 -11.76 8.20 16.31
CA MET A 14 -12.97 8.83 16.83
C MET A 14 -12.61 9.83 17.93
N GLY A 15 -13.18 11.05 17.91
CA GLY A 15 -13.07 12.05 18.98
C GLY A 15 -13.60 13.45 18.58
N ASN A 16 -14.61 13.96 19.32
CA ASN A 16 -15.38 15.20 19.11
C ASN A 16 -14.65 16.52 19.49
N CYS A 17 -14.84 17.60 18.71
CA CYS A 17 -15.46 18.90 19.12
C CYS A 17 -15.43 19.99 18.00
N PRO A 18 -16.46 20.87 17.88
CA PRO A 18 -16.48 22.07 17.02
C PRO A 18 -16.30 23.38 17.84
N PRO A 19 -16.38 24.61 17.28
CA PRO A 19 -16.21 25.08 15.90
C PRO A 19 -15.14 26.21 15.81
N LEU A 20 -14.38 26.28 14.72
CA LEU A 20 -14.25 27.53 13.94
C LEU A 20 -13.53 27.27 12.62
N MET A 21 -14.11 27.83 11.58
CA MET A 21 -13.68 27.81 10.19
C MET A 21 -12.24 28.28 9.99
N ILE A 22 -11.64 27.86 8.87
CA ILE A 22 -10.28 28.14 8.36
C ILE A 22 -9.24 27.07 8.75
N PHE A 23 -9.35 25.81 8.29
CA PHE A 23 -8.19 24.88 8.11
C PHE A 23 -8.56 23.65 7.26
N LEU A 24 -9.19 23.79 6.09
CA LEU A 24 -9.50 22.62 5.25
C LEU A 24 -8.25 21.99 4.58
N ALA A 25 -7.15 22.74 4.43
CA ALA A 25 -5.88 22.18 3.95
C ALA A 25 -4.98 21.63 5.07
N SER A 26 -5.07 22.18 6.29
CA SER A 26 -4.17 21.81 7.40
C SER A 26 -4.66 20.61 8.20
N SER A 27 -5.96 20.32 8.18
CA SER A 27 -6.51 19.15 8.86
C SER A 27 -6.21 17.84 8.12
N LEU A 28 -6.12 17.85 6.78
CA LEU A 28 -5.59 16.70 6.03
C LEU A 28 -4.11 16.43 6.35
N LEU A 29 -3.28 17.48 6.46
CA LEU A 29 -1.86 17.35 6.81
C LEU A 29 -1.63 16.71 8.18
N LEU A 30 -2.50 16.97 9.17
CA LEU A 30 -2.44 16.36 10.50
C LEU A 30 -2.91 14.89 10.52
N VAL A 31 -3.80 14.50 9.61
CA VAL A 31 -4.21 13.09 9.43
C VAL A 31 -3.05 12.27 8.81
N PHE A 32 -2.29 12.86 7.89
CA PHE A 32 -1.10 12.22 7.32
C PHE A 32 0.06 12.03 8.33
N GLN A 33 0.14 12.86 9.38
CA GLN A 33 1.13 12.70 10.45
C GLN A 33 0.82 11.54 11.43
N ASN A 34 -0.38 10.96 11.34
CA ASN A 34 -0.86 9.95 12.29
C ASN A 34 -1.41 8.70 11.58
N LEU A 35 -1.02 8.42 10.34
CA LEU A 35 -1.27 7.10 9.78
C LEU A 35 -0.41 6.12 10.58
N GLU A 36 -1.05 5.36 11.48
CA GLU A 36 -0.38 4.30 12.22
C GLU A 36 0.34 3.37 11.21
N VAL A 37 1.66 3.41 11.25
CA VAL A 37 2.64 2.41 10.79
C VAL A 37 2.06 1.38 9.82
N VAL A 38 2.12 1.66 8.52
CA VAL A 38 1.80 0.64 7.50
C VAL A 38 3.02 -0.27 7.33
N ASN A 39 3.16 -1.23 8.25
CA ASN A 39 4.05 -2.36 8.07
C ASN A 39 3.22 -3.57 7.64
N ALA A 40 3.47 -4.06 6.44
CA ALA A 40 2.75 -5.21 5.90
C ALA A 40 3.68 -6.03 5.03
N VAL A 41 3.70 -7.35 5.22
CA VAL A 41 4.46 -8.27 4.37
C VAL A 41 3.54 -9.36 3.86
N GLY A 42 3.52 -9.57 2.54
CA GLY A 42 2.73 -10.61 1.90
C GLY A 42 3.57 -11.45 0.96
N CYS A 43 3.37 -12.76 0.98
CA CYS A 43 4.03 -13.72 0.11
C CYS A 43 2.98 -14.60 -0.57
N ALA A 44 3.08 -14.78 -1.89
CA ALA A 44 2.13 -15.60 -2.66
C ALA A 44 2.77 -16.23 -3.90
N GLY A 45 1.94 -16.80 -4.76
CA GLY A 45 2.38 -17.35 -6.03
C GLY A 45 3.15 -18.67 -5.89
N SER A 46 3.90 -18.97 -6.94
CA SER A 46 4.63 -20.24 -7.05
C SER A 46 5.77 -20.36 -6.05
N PHE A 47 6.14 -21.60 -5.74
CA PHE A 47 7.29 -21.86 -4.88
C PHE A 47 8.59 -21.57 -5.63
N ILE A 48 9.55 -20.96 -4.94
CA ILE A 48 10.90 -20.79 -5.47
C ILE A 48 11.56 -22.17 -5.61
N ASN A 49 12.11 -22.44 -6.78
CA ASN A 49 12.99 -23.59 -7.00
C ASN A 49 14.39 -23.24 -6.48
N ALA A 50 14.96 -24.05 -5.59
CA ALA A 50 16.29 -23.84 -5.01
C ALA A 50 17.41 -23.75 -6.06
N ASN A 51 17.26 -24.40 -7.21
CA ASN A 51 18.24 -24.36 -8.31
C ASN A 51 17.98 -23.22 -9.30
N SER A 52 16.95 -22.40 -9.09
CA SER A 52 16.63 -21.27 -9.98
C SER A 52 17.56 -20.08 -9.72
N SER A 53 17.85 -19.31 -10.78
CA SER A 53 18.53 -18.02 -10.64
C SER A 53 17.62 -16.89 -10.22
N TYR A 54 16.32 -17.15 -9.97
CA TYR A 54 15.33 -16.14 -9.62
C TYR A 54 15.71 -15.36 -8.36
N VAL A 55 16.08 -16.06 -7.27
CA VAL A 55 16.47 -15.43 -5.99
C VAL A 55 17.67 -14.53 -6.19
N LYS A 56 18.70 -15.01 -6.90
CA LYS A 56 19.90 -14.22 -7.22
C LYS A 56 19.55 -12.97 -8.03
N ASN A 57 18.66 -13.08 -9.03
CA ASN A 57 18.24 -11.94 -9.84
C ASN A 57 17.43 -10.93 -9.00
N ARG A 58 16.50 -11.41 -8.16
CA ARG A 58 15.71 -10.58 -7.25
C ARG A 58 16.60 -9.85 -6.24
N ASP A 59 17.52 -10.55 -5.60
CA ASP A 59 18.39 -9.97 -4.57
C ASP A 59 19.40 -8.98 -5.16
N ASN A 60 19.87 -9.22 -6.39
CA ASN A 60 20.66 -8.24 -7.14
C ASN A 60 19.86 -6.97 -7.48
N LEU A 61 18.57 -7.10 -7.78
CA LEU A 61 17.72 -5.91 -7.98
C LEU A 61 17.56 -5.17 -6.64
N PHE A 62 17.23 -5.88 -5.57
CA PHE A 62 17.04 -5.33 -4.23
C PHE A 62 18.25 -4.52 -3.72
N SER A 63 19.48 -4.97 -3.99
CA SER A 63 20.68 -4.23 -3.58
C SER A 63 20.85 -2.86 -4.27
N THR A 64 20.24 -2.68 -5.44
CA THR A 64 20.32 -1.43 -6.21
C THR A 64 19.09 -0.53 -6.07
N LEU A 65 18.00 -1.03 -5.49
CA LEU A 65 16.74 -0.30 -5.40
C LEU A 65 16.82 1.05 -4.68
N PRO A 66 17.51 1.19 -3.53
CA PRO A 66 17.52 2.46 -2.78
C PRO A 66 18.00 3.63 -3.65
N ASP A 67 19.15 3.48 -4.31
CA ASP A 67 19.69 4.54 -5.18
C ASP A 67 18.78 4.78 -6.39
N LYS A 68 18.28 3.69 -7.01
CA LYS A 68 17.47 3.80 -8.22
C LYS A 68 16.12 4.46 -7.97
N VAL A 69 15.46 4.20 -6.83
CA VAL A 69 14.16 4.83 -6.55
C VAL A 69 14.29 6.34 -6.41
N VAL A 70 15.34 6.83 -5.76
CA VAL A 70 15.56 8.27 -5.57
C VAL A 70 15.89 8.95 -6.90
N VAL A 71 16.79 8.36 -7.70
CA VAL A 71 17.16 8.87 -9.03
C VAL A 71 15.96 8.93 -9.98
N ASN A 72 14.97 8.05 -9.80
CA ASN A 72 13.76 7.99 -10.62
C ASN A 72 12.55 8.70 -9.97
N GLY A 73 12.79 9.60 -9.01
CA GLY A 73 11.74 10.46 -8.46
C GLY A 73 10.71 9.75 -7.58
N GLY A 74 11.14 8.68 -6.91
CA GLY A 74 10.34 7.97 -5.91
C GLY A 74 9.55 6.79 -6.45
N PHE A 75 9.71 6.46 -7.73
CA PHE A 75 9.14 5.28 -8.37
C PHE A 75 10.18 4.61 -9.24
N TYR A 76 10.30 3.28 -9.16
CA TYR A 76 11.16 2.53 -10.08
C TYR A 76 10.60 1.13 -10.35
N ASN A 77 10.55 0.75 -11.63
CA ASN A 77 10.13 -0.56 -12.11
C ASN A 77 11.22 -1.15 -13.00
N VAL A 78 11.71 -2.34 -12.65
CA VAL A 78 12.86 -2.96 -13.31
C VAL A 78 12.72 -4.49 -13.31
N SER A 79 13.39 -5.14 -14.25
CA SER A 79 13.49 -6.59 -14.27
C SER A 79 14.91 -7.06 -14.57
N LEU A 80 15.25 -8.26 -14.12
CA LEU A 80 16.56 -8.88 -14.33
C LEU A 80 16.42 -10.37 -14.61
N GLY A 81 17.18 -10.86 -15.59
CA GLY A 81 17.23 -12.26 -15.99
C GLY A 81 16.29 -12.63 -17.14
N ASN A 82 16.28 -13.92 -17.47
CA ASN A 82 15.50 -14.50 -18.56
C ASN A 82 14.45 -15.48 -18.03
N SER A 83 13.35 -15.64 -18.78
CA SER A 83 12.33 -16.65 -18.47
C SER A 83 12.97 -18.05 -18.37
N PRO A 84 12.61 -18.87 -17.37
CA PRO A 84 11.57 -18.67 -16.35
C PRO A 84 12.05 -17.96 -15.06
N ASN A 85 13.32 -17.56 -14.99
CA ASN A 85 13.96 -17.04 -13.77
C ASN A 85 14.05 -15.50 -13.74
N ARG A 86 13.27 -14.80 -14.56
CA ARG A 86 13.26 -13.33 -14.57
C ARG A 86 12.58 -12.82 -13.31
N ALA A 87 13.26 -11.92 -12.60
CA ALA A 87 12.69 -11.20 -11.47
C ALA A 87 12.20 -9.84 -11.93
N HIS A 88 10.97 -9.48 -11.55
CA HIS A 88 10.40 -8.16 -11.70
C HIS A 88 10.32 -7.51 -10.33
N VAL A 89 10.67 -6.23 -10.24
CA VAL A 89 10.61 -5.46 -9.00
C VAL A 89 10.03 -4.09 -9.29
N LEU A 90 9.10 -3.69 -8.43
CA LEU A 90 8.48 -2.37 -8.41
C LEU A 90 8.67 -1.76 -7.03
N VAL A 91 9.06 -0.50 -6.97
CA VAL A 91 9.26 0.24 -5.73
C VAL A 91 8.67 1.64 -5.80
N ILE A 92 8.09 2.07 -4.68
CA ILE A 92 7.44 3.39 -4.51
C ILE A 92 7.80 3.97 -3.14
N CYS A 93 8.15 5.25 -3.08
CA CYS A 93 8.26 6.04 -1.84
C CYS A 93 7.12 7.07 -1.75
N ALA A 94 6.59 7.27 -0.54
CA ALA A 94 5.57 8.29 -0.25
C ALA A 94 6.08 9.70 -0.59
N ARG A 95 5.17 10.60 -1.00
CA ARG A 95 5.53 11.94 -1.51
C ARG A 95 6.19 12.84 -0.46
N GLY A 96 7.02 13.80 -0.90
CA GLY A 96 7.66 14.78 -0.02
C GLY A 96 8.78 14.19 0.84
N TYR A 97 9.27 13.01 0.47
CA TYR A 97 10.29 12.28 1.20
C TYR A 97 11.66 12.97 1.16
N GLU A 98 12.37 12.87 2.27
CA GLU A 98 13.81 13.10 2.32
C GLU A 98 14.50 11.88 1.66
N GLN A 99 15.50 12.13 0.81
CA GLN A 99 16.07 11.10 -0.06
C GLN A 99 16.64 9.93 0.74
N GLN A 100 17.34 10.22 1.84
CA GLN A 100 17.92 9.20 2.70
C GLN A 100 16.84 8.37 3.41
N ALA A 101 15.77 9.00 3.91
CA ALA A 101 14.63 8.29 4.49
C ALA A 101 13.98 7.30 3.51
N CYS A 102 13.76 7.70 2.25
CA CYS A 102 13.26 6.78 1.21
C CYS A 102 14.22 5.61 0.95
N MET A 103 15.53 5.87 0.85
CA MET A 103 16.53 4.80 0.68
C MET A 103 16.52 3.81 1.86
N ASN A 104 16.47 4.32 3.09
CA ASN A 104 16.42 3.52 4.30
C ASN A 104 15.16 2.64 4.35
N CYS A 105 13.99 3.22 4.05
CA CYS A 105 12.74 2.49 3.97
C CYS A 105 12.84 1.34 2.96
N VAL A 106 13.30 1.63 1.74
CA VAL A 106 13.38 0.63 0.65
C VAL A 106 14.35 -0.50 1.00
N GLN A 107 15.47 -0.16 1.65
CA GLN A 107 16.41 -1.15 2.15
C GLN A 107 15.77 -2.05 3.21
N SER A 108 15.01 -1.48 4.14
CA SER A 108 14.26 -2.23 5.16
C SER A 108 13.22 -3.14 4.53
N ALA A 109 12.38 -2.60 3.64
CA ALA A 109 11.34 -3.35 2.93
C ALA A 109 11.92 -4.53 2.14
N ALA A 110 13.01 -4.33 1.41
CA ALA A 110 13.69 -5.39 0.67
C ALA A 110 14.21 -6.49 1.61
N ARG A 111 14.83 -6.12 2.74
CA ARG A 111 15.26 -7.08 3.77
C ARG A 111 14.07 -7.81 4.39
N GLY A 112 12.94 -7.13 4.57
CA GLY A 112 11.68 -7.71 5.03
C GLY A 112 11.19 -8.84 4.12
N ILE A 113 11.21 -8.62 2.80
CA ILE A 113 10.91 -9.65 1.80
C ILE A 113 11.90 -10.82 1.90
N GLN A 114 13.20 -10.52 1.96
CA GLN A 114 14.24 -11.55 2.03
C GLN A 114 14.13 -12.42 3.28
N THR A 115 13.60 -11.89 4.38
CA THR A 115 13.45 -12.63 5.64
C THR A 115 12.13 -13.41 5.70
N ASN A 116 11.03 -12.82 5.23
CA ASN A 116 9.69 -13.39 5.41
C ASN A 116 9.18 -14.19 4.20
N CYS A 117 9.63 -13.88 2.98
CA CYS A 117 9.18 -14.51 1.73
C CYS A 117 10.28 -15.37 1.08
N LEU A 118 10.83 -16.30 1.85
CA LEU A 118 11.97 -17.14 1.45
C LEU A 118 11.63 -18.15 0.32
N ASN A 119 10.38 -18.61 0.25
CA ASN A 119 9.99 -19.73 -0.62
C ASN A 119 8.90 -19.37 -1.65
N ARG A 120 8.55 -18.09 -1.79
CA ARG A 120 7.49 -17.59 -2.66
C ARG A 120 8.05 -16.64 -3.70
N MET A 121 7.61 -16.78 -4.96
CA MET A 121 8.06 -15.89 -6.03
C MET A 121 7.42 -14.51 -5.94
N ASP A 122 6.14 -14.43 -5.56
CA ASP A 122 5.45 -13.15 -5.45
C ASP A 122 5.53 -12.65 -4.02
N SER A 123 5.92 -11.40 -3.85
CA SER A 123 5.98 -10.78 -2.54
C SER A 123 5.77 -9.28 -2.62
N PHE A 124 5.28 -8.71 -1.52
CA PHE A 124 5.33 -7.28 -1.31
C PHE A 124 5.64 -6.98 0.15
N THR A 125 6.21 -5.80 0.38
CA THR A 125 6.35 -5.21 1.70
C THR A 125 6.03 -3.72 1.64
N TRP A 126 5.07 -3.29 2.44
CA TRP A 126 5.00 -1.91 2.90
C TRP A 126 5.84 -1.79 4.16
N ASP A 127 6.77 -0.84 4.17
CA ASP A 127 7.57 -0.53 5.35
C ASP A 127 7.68 0.98 5.53
N LYS A 128 8.42 1.35 6.57
CA LYS A 128 8.76 2.72 6.92
C LYS A 128 10.27 2.89 7.10
N ASP A 129 10.73 4.12 7.06
CA ASP A 129 12.09 4.45 7.48
C ASP A 129 12.23 4.41 9.02
N VAL A 130 13.45 4.65 9.51
CA VAL A 130 13.80 4.52 10.94
C VAL A 130 13.04 5.51 11.81
N GLU A 131 12.70 6.69 11.27
CA GLU A 131 12.02 7.76 11.99
C GLU A 131 10.51 7.80 11.72
N ASP A 132 9.96 6.79 11.02
CA ASP A 132 8.55 6.68 10.66
C ASP A 132 8.02 7.88 9.85
N THR A 133 8.91 8.56 9.12
CA THR A 133 8.61 9.77 8.33
C THR A 133 8.25 9.46 6.89
N VAL A 134 8.72 8.33 6.35
CA VAL A 134 8.53 7.92 4.95
C VAL A 134 8.06 6.48 4.91
N SER A 135 6.94 6.24 4.25
CA SER A 135 6.50 4.89 3.89
C SER A 135 6.94 4.54 2.47
N CYS A 136 7.21 3.27 2.23
CA CYS A 136 7.56 2.75 0.92
C CYS A 136 6.97 1.37 0.68
N LEU A 137 6.75 1.05 -0.59
CA LEU A 137 6.34 -0.27 -1.06
C LEU A 137 7.46 -0.86 -1.90
N VAL A 138 7.84 -2.10 -1.62
CA VAL A 138 8.63 -2.93 -2.53
C VAL A 138 7.80 -4.15 -2.91
N ARG A 139 7.66 -4.44 -4.19
CA ARG A 139 6.99 -5.63 -4.73
C ARG A 139 7.95 -6.39 -5.62
N SER A 140 7.97 -7.71 -5.54
CA SER A 140 8.67 -8.58 -6.48
C SER A 140 7.80 -9.72 -6.99
N SER A 141 8.04 -10.16 -8.21
CA SER A 141 7.30 -11.25 -8.86
C SER A 141 8.13 -11.88 -9.99
N ASN A 142 7.67 -13.02 -10.50
CA ASN A 142 8.24 -13.66 -11.69
C ASN A 142 7.55 -13.28 -13.01
N HIS A 143 6.61 -12.34 -12.95
CA HIS A 143 5.83 -11.84 -14.07
C HIS A 143 5.72 -10.31 -13.98
N THR A 144 5.44 -9.66 -15.10
CA THR A 144 5.24 -8.20 -15.12
C THR A 144 4.01 -7.84 -14.31
N THR A 145 4.15 -6.88 -13.39
CA THR A 145 3.05 -6.35 -12.55
C THR A 145 2.68 -4.91 -12.91
N PHE A 146 3.56 -4.21 -13.63
CA PHE A 146 3.36 -2.82 -13.99
C PHE A 146 2.23 -2.66 -15.02
N GLY A 147 1.27 -1.77 -14.71
CA GLY A 147 0.10 -1.54 -15.55
C GLY A 147 -0.94 -2.67 -15.53
N ILE A 148 -0.77 -3.67 -14.65
CA ILE A 148 -1.69 -4.79 -14.49
C ILE A 148 -2.31 -4.70 -13.11
N LEU A 149 -3.65 -4.76 -13.05
CA LEU A 149 -4.38 -4.75 -11.78
C LEU A 149 -4.18 -6.09 -11.05
N GLU A 150 -3.31 -6.08 -10.05
CA GLU A 150 -3.07 -7.25 -9.21
C GLU A 150 -3.34 -6.95 -7.73
N LEU A 151 -4.46 -7.48 -7.24
CA LEU A 151 -4.91 -7.31 -5.86
C LEU A 151 -4.25 -8.28 -4.87
N ARG A 152 -3.37 -9.18 -5.32
CA ARG A 152 -2.70 -10.17 -4.48
C ARG A 152 -1.17 -10.04 -4.57
N PRO A 153 -0.41 -10.36 -3.51
CA PRO A 153 -0.90 -10.74 -2.17
C PRO A 153 -1.63 -9.57 -1.49
N ALA A 154 -2.66 -9.86 -0.70
CA ALA A 154 -3.38 -8.88 0.11
C ALA A 154 -3.21 -9.23 1.58
N ILE A 155 -2.92 -8.22 2.41
CA ILE A 155 -2.91 -8.35 3.86
C ILE A 155 -4.04 -7.48 4.41
N ILE A 156 -4.83 -8.05 5.31
CA ILE A 156 -5.98 -7.41 5.93
C ILE A 156 -5.63 -7.25 7.41
N TYR A 157 -5.61 -6.01 7.89
CA TYR A 157 -5.47 -5.69 9.31
C TYR A 157 -6.81 -5.17 9.83
N PRO A 158 -7.65 -6.05 10.42
CA PRO A 158 -8.88 -5.60 11.04
C PRO A 158 -8.53 -4.77 12.29
N SER A 159 -9.31 -3.72 12.54
CA SER A 159 -9.26 -2.99 13.81
C SER A 159 -9.47 -3.95 14.98
N PRO A 160 -8.64 -3.90 16.04
CA PRO A 160 -8.89 -4.68 17.25
C PRO A 160 -10.14 -4.17 17.99
N LEU A 161 -10.54 -2.93 17.74
CA LEU A 161 -11.81 -2.38 18.18
C LEU A 161 -12.89 -2.86 17.22
N GLY A 162 -13.74 -3.76 17.71
CA GLY A 162 -14.99 -4.10 17.05
C GLY A 162 -15.93 -2.90 17.08
N ILE A 163 -16.69 -2.73 16.01
CA ILE A 163 -17.89 -1.89 16.00
C ILE A 163 -19.11 -2.82 16.04
N GLU A 164 -20.17 -2.38 16.70
CA GLU A 164 -21.43 -3.13 16.68
C GLU A 164 -21.89 -3.30 15.22
N PRO A 165 -22.45 -4.45 14.84
CA PRO A 165 -22.99 -4.64 13.50
C PRO A 165 -24.03 -3.57 13.18
N SER A 166 -24.03 -3.13 11.92
CA SER A 166 -25.05 -2.20 11.46
C SER A 166 -26.45 -2.80 11.60
N GLU A 167 -27.41 -2.01 12.09
CA GLU A 167 -28.82 -2.44 12.17
C GLU A 167 -29.38 -2.73 10.77
N ASN A 168 -28.92 -1.97 9.77
CA ASN A 168 -29.26 -2.17 8.37
C ASN A 168 -28.01 -2.44 7.50
N MET A 169 -27.57 -3.70 7.52
CA MET A 169 -26.40 -4.16 6.75
C MET A 169 -26.52 -3.88 5.24
N THR A 170 -27.73 -3.96 4.66
CA THR A 170 -27.96 -3.66 3.25
C THR A 170 -27.65 -2.20 2.93
N LEU A 171 -28.08 -1.28 3.79
CA LEU A 171 -27.79 0.15 3.64
C LEU A 171 -26.30 0.43 3.85
N PHE A 172 -25.68 -0.18 4.86
CA PHE A 172 -24.25 -0.06 5.09
C PHE A 172 -23.44 -0.48 3.86
N GLU A 173 -23.75 -1.65 3.26
CA GLU A 173 -23.09 -2.14 2.04
C GLU A 173 -23.25 -1.16 0.87
N GLN A 174 -24.43 -0.58 0.68
CA GLN A 174 -24.66 0.43 -0.37
C GLN A 174 -23.82 1.70 -0.15
N GLN A 175 -23.77 2.21 1.09
CA GLN A 175 -22.99 3.41 1.43
C GLN A 175 -21.48 3.14 1.29
N TRP A 176 -21.07 1.93 1.71
CA TRP A 176 -19.72 1.43 1.60
C TRP A 176 -19.26 1.33 0.15
N ASP A 177 -20.01 0.65 -0.72
CA ASP A 177 -19.67 0.49 -2.14
C ASP A 177 -19.62 1.83 -2.86
N ALA A 178 -20.56 2.74 -2.56
CA ALA A 178 -20.53 4.09 -3.10
C ALA A 178 -19.27 4.86 -2.69
N MET A 179 -18.80 4.69 -1.44
CA MET A 179 -17.56 5.30 -0.96
C MET A 179 -16.32 4.69 -1.62
N VAL A 180 -16.28 3.35 -1.79
CA VAL A 180 -15.20 2.67 -2.50
C VAL A 180 -15.06 3.22 -3.92
N ASN A 181 -16.17 3.32 -4.67
CA ASN A 181 -16.15 3.81 -6.05
C ASN A 181 -15.61 5.24 -6.14
N ARG A 182 -16.07 6.16 -5.28
CA ARG A 182 -15.54 7.53 -5.23
C ARG A 182 -14.04 7.57 -4.90
N THR A 183 -13.59 6.72 -3.98
CA THR A 183 -12.18 6.66 -3.58
C THR A 183 -11.31 6.13 -4.71
N VAL A 184 -11.80 5.15 -5.49
CA VAL A 184 -11.13 4.64 -6.70
C VAL A 184 -11.03 5.73 -7.77
N GLU A 185 -12.12 6.45 -8.03
CA GLU A 185 -12.14 7.58 -8.96
C GLU A 185 -11.11 8.64 -8.53
N ALA A 186 -11.16 9.07 -7.27
CA ALA A 186 -10.20 10.02 -6.71
C ALA A 186 -8.74 9.54 -6.82
N ALA A 187 -8.48 8.25 -6.57
CA ALA A 187 -7.14 7.67 -6.68
C ALA A 187 -6.66 7.52 -8.14
N THR A 188 -7.54 7.56 -9.12
CA THR A 188 -7.20 7.37 -10.54
C THR A 188 -7.18 8.68 -11.34
N GLU A 189 -7.81 9.75 -10.84
CA GLU A 189 -7.83 11.08 -11.46
C GLU A 189 -6.50 11.86 -11.31
N ALA A 190 -5.45 11.47 -12.03
CA ALA A 190 -4.20 12.23 -12.09
C ALA A 190 -4.11 13.07 -13.38
N LYS A 191 -4.64 14.31 -13.37
CA LYS A 191 -4.57 15.25 -14.51
C LYS A 191 -3.15 15.72 -14.89
N THR A 192 -2.10 15.34 -14.17
CA THR A 192 -0.70 15.67 -14.51
C THR A 192 0.24 14.58 -14.00
N SER A 193 0.72 13.74 -14.93
CA SER A 193 1.62 12.60 -14.74
C SER A 193 2.72 12.83 -13.70
N SER A 194 2.48 12.33 -12.49
CA SER A 194 3.54 11.92 -11.59
C SER A 194 3.03 10.65 -10.93
N ILE A 195 3.79 9.57 -11.03
CA ILE A 195 3.40 8.20 -10.65
C ILE A 195 3.01 8.08 -9.16
N LEU A 196 3.31 9.11 -8.36
CA LEU A 196 2.98 9.23 -6.93
C LEU A 196 1.72 10.07 -6.64
N LYS A 197 0.88 10.37 -7.64
CA LYS A 197 -0.43 11.07 -7.49
C LYS A 197 -1.63 10.13 -7.37
N TYR A 198 -1.44 8.82 -7.53
CA TYR A 198 -2.57 7.89 -7.56
C TYR A 198 -3.04 7.50 -6.16
N TYR A 199 -3.26 8.47 -5.28
CA TYR A 199 -3.94 8.22 -4.01
C TYR A 199 -5.23 9.03 -3.95
N GLY A 200 -6.26 8.43 -3.38
CA GLY A 200 -7.56 9.03 -3.16
C GLY A 200 -7.90 8.91 -1.69
N ALA A 201 -8.31 10.02 -1.07
CA ALA A 201 -8.77 10.05 0.30
C ALA A 201 -10.19 10.62 0.32
N GLU A 202 -11.12 9.88 0.90
CA GLU A 202 -12.52 10.24 0.96
C GLU A 202 -13.02 10.27 2.40
N LYS A 203 -13.91 11.21 2.68
CA LYS A 203 -14.72 11.23 3.90
C LYS A 203 -16.18 11.06 3.50
N ALA A 204 -16.89 10.19 4.20
CA ALA A 204 -18.32 10.02 4.07
C ALA A 204 -19.00 9.98 5.43
N GLU A 205 -20.26 10.41 5.44
CA GLU A 205 -21.14 10.26 6.60
C GLU A 205 -22.15 9.16 6.26
N PHE A 206 -22.02 8.02 6.92
CA PHE A 206 -23.02 6.96 6.84
C PHE A 206 -24.12 7.27 7.86
N ILE A 207 -25.29 6.66 7.67
CA ILE A 207 -26.44 6.94 8.55
C ILE A 207 -26.13 6.50 9.99
N GLU A 208 -25.51 5.34 10.14
CA GLU A 208 -25.13 4.79 11.44
C GLU A 208 -23.71 5.22 11.87
N TYR A 209 -22.86 5.63 10.92
CA TYR A 209 -21.47 6.00 11.15
C TYR A 209 -21.16 7.39 10.57
N PRO A 210 -21.24 8.46 11.38
CA PRO A 210 -21.15 9.82 10.86
C PRO A 210 -19.75 10.20 10.35
N ASN A 211 -18.71 9.44 10.69
CA ASN A 211 -17.34 9.74 10.30
C ASN A 211 -16.66 8.47 9.77
N VAL A 212 -16.78 8.25 8.46
CA VAL A 212 -16.06 7.18 7.76
C VAL A 212 -15.00 7.82 6.86
N TYR A 213 -13.78 7.31 6.97
CA TYR A 213 -12.64 7.74 6.15
C TYR A 213 -12.10 6.56 5.36
N MET A 214 -11.70 6.80 4.11
CA MET A 214 -11.11 5.78 3.24
C MET A 214 -9.93 6.38 2.49
N LEU A 215 -8.85 5.59 2.39
CA LEU A 215 -7.67 5.93 1.62
C LEU A 215 -7.39 4.76 0.66
N MET A 216 -7.13 5.08 -0.60
CA MET A 216 -6.65 4.15 -1.61
C MET A 216 -5.38 4.71 -2.23
N GLN A 217 -4.41 3.85 -2.52
CA GLN A 217 -3.21 4.20 -3.28
C GLN A 217 -2.96 3.15 -4.37
N CYS A 218 -2.82 3.61 -5.61
CA CYS A 218 -2.43 2.81 -6.77
C CYS A 218 -0.94 3.00 -7.08
N THR A 219 -0.41 2.08 -7.87
CA THR A 219 1.01 1.97 -8.24
C THR A 219 1.20 1.95 -9.74
#